data_AF-A0A7J8UD16-F1
#
_entry.id   AF-A0A7J8UD16-F1
#
_cell.length_a   1.000
_cell.length_b   1.000
_cell.length_c   1.000
_cell.angle_alpha   90.00
_cell.angle_beta   90.00
_cell.angle_gamma   90.00
#
_symmetry.space_group_name_H-M   'P 1'
#
loop_
_entity.id
_entity.type
_entity.pdbx_description
1 polymer ?
#
loop_
_entity_poly.entity_id
_entity_poly.type
_entity_poly.pdbx_seq_one_letter_code
_entity_poly.pdbx_strand_id
1 'polypeptide(L)'
;MVILHSLQEDDVELKAHWIVPDDIFYRCGDFDWVPLLGIWGAVGYTPLLVLRQYRSKQFIPATHGLAQCEFSYKDDNYKRKIREISNAWKRVHRMKRFIVGAMTTPEYYEWRSKRVNDNIPGPREDCVQSLEEHLQVAPSELEIIKQDFEKMSSEWGKRIEQLEEEKMHLGLDVNIHKLEAEKLRKGKNKAEEDLDILKRDYKKLRLSMRTAGLGKTSEQWRQEIKEEKTRADQWEKKFQDARARENTLERSLLEFQNEKAGLKAMVAKLEKSLHLYRSRNSTIELRASLSKIEELKGMIGEFEDPLHNFELRVELLERSNEQWQEQFHHSQSQIRDRDYIMGEAVTQVREVADHLQTLAVQADVLSLKFESESSRGRDLAWFLKKVKALGIKAKPYM
;
A
#
# COMPACT_ATOMS: atom_id res chain seq x y z
N MET A 1 43.76 -86.20 -66.80
CA MET A 1 44.18 -85.55 -65.53
C MET A 1 45.71 -85.45 -65.55
N VAL A 2 46.27 -84.38 -66.15
CA VAL A 2 47.72 -84.25 -66.47
C VAL A 2 48.21 -82.81 -66.23
N ILE A 3 48.07 -82.27 -65.01
CA ILE A 3 48.45 -80.86 -64.74
C ILE A 3 49.55 -80.73 -63.66
N LEU A 4 49.95 -81.82 -62.99
CA LEU A 4 50.90 -81.73 -61.86
C LEU A 4 52.31 -82.26 -62.13
N HIS A 5 52.59 -82.80 -63.32
CA HIS A 5 53.88 -83.44 -63.63
C HIS A 5 54.99 -82.49 -64.12
N SER A 6 54.69 -81.22 -64.41
CA SER A 6 55.64 -80.27 -65.03
C SER A 6 56.07 -79.10 -64.13
N LEU A 7 55.78 -79.15 -62.83
CA LEU A 7 56.16 -78.10 -61.88
C LEU A 7 57.63 -78.26 -61.47
N GLN A 8 58.47 -77.26 -61.72
CA GLN A 8 59.83 -77.18 -61.19
C GLN A 8 59.81 -76.72 -59.72
N GLU A 9 60.90 -76.96 -59.00
CA GLU A 9 60.98 -76.72 -57.55
C GLU A 9 60.76 -75.25 -57.15
N ASP A 10 60.99 -74.33 -58.09
CA ASP A 10 60.79 -72.88 -57.93
C ASP A 10 59.39 -72.40 -58.37
N ASP A 11 58.61 -73.25 -59.07
CA ASP A 11 57.30 -72.88 -59.63
C ASP A 11 56.15 -72.96 -58.61
N VAL A 12 56.42 -73.44 -57.39
CA VAL A 12 55.39 -73.69 -56.36
C VAL A 12 55.72 -72.93 -55.08
N GLU A 13 55.07 -71.78 -54.89
CA GLU A 13 55.14 -71.03 -53.63
C GLU A 13 54.00 -71.45 -52.68
N LEU A 14 54.30 -72.29 -51.68
CA LEU A 14 53.34 -72.69 -50.65
C LEU A 14 53.30 -71.65 -49.53
N LYS A 15 52.38 -70.68 -49.61
CA LYS A 15 52.19 -69.66 -48.56
C LYS A 15 50.71 -69.33 -48.31
N ALA A 16 50.25 -69.49 -47.07
CA ALA A 16 49.02 -68.83 -46.61
C ALA A 16 49.37 -67.38 -46.26
N HIS A 17 48.82 -66.41 -47.01
CA HIS A 17 49.22 -65.00 -46.93
C HIS A 17 49.02 -64.32 -45.56
N TRP A 18 48.18 -64.91 -44.69
CA TRP A 18 47.77 -64.33 -43.40
C TRP A 18 48.30 -65.08 -42.15
N ILE A 19 49.11 -66.13 -42.32
CA ILE A 19 49.66 -66.90 -41.21
C ILE A 19 51.13 -66.52 -41.00
N VAL A 20 51.42 -65.76 -39.94
CA VAL A 20 52.78 -65.54 -39.42
C VAL A 20 52.84 -66.05 -37.96
N PRO A 21 52.98 -67.36 -37.73
CA PRO A 21 53.30 -67.89 -36.41
C PRO A 21 54.81 -67.76 -36.21
N ASP A 22 55.23 -67.11 -35.12
CA ASP A 22 56.64 -67.00 -34.74
C ASP A 22 57.20 -68.32 -34.15
N ASP A 23 56.32 -69.19 -33.66
CA ASP A 23 56.64 -70.47 -33.02
C ASP A 23 55.96 -71.64 -33.72
N ILE A 24 56.72 -72.70 -33.99
CA ILE A 24 56.22 -73.94 -34.59
C ILE A 24 56.15 -75.02 -33.49
N PHE A 25 54.96 -75.58 -33.31
CA PHE A 25 54.77 -76.80 -32.53
C PHE A 25 55.45 -77.94 -33.25
N TYR A 26 56.27 -78.75 -32.58
CA TYR A 26 56.92 -79.88 -33.26
C TYR A 26 56.82 -81.20 -32.48
N ARG A 27 56.62 -81.14 -31.17
CA ARG A 27 56.53 -82.32 -30.29
C ARG A 27 55.44 -82.09 -29.24
N CYS A 28 54.69 -83.14 -28.94
CA CYS A 28 53.55 -83.10 -28.02
C CYS A 28 53.73 -84.18 -26.95
N GLY A 29 53.98 -83.79 -25.69
CA GLY A 29 54.35 -84.73 -24.64
C GLY A 29 55.59 -85.54 -25.01
N ASP A 30 55.43 -86.87 -25.01
CA ASP A 30 56.46 -87.83 -25.40
C ASP A 30 56.36 -88.25 -26.89
N PHE A 31 55.39 -87.70 -27.64
CA PHE A 31 55.25 -87.94 -29.08
C PHE A 31 56.13 -86.98 -29.88
N ASP A 32 57.02 -87.52 -30.71
CA ASP A 32 57.89 -86.78 -31.63
C ASP A 32 57.16 -86.09 -32.80
N TRP A 33 55.83 -86.15 -32.79
CA TRP A 33 54.92 -85.52 -33.74
C TRP A 33 53.67 -85.00 -32.99
N VAL A 34 52.77 -84.32 -33.70
CA VAL A 34 51.59 -83.66 -33.14
C VAL A 34 50.31 -84.44 -33.51
N PRO A 35 49.62 -85.09 -32.56
CA PRO A 35 48.37 -85.79 -32.82
C PRO A 35 47.20 -84.80 -32.97
N LEU A 36 46.56 -84.78 -34.13
CA LEU A 36 45.39 -83.95 -34.43
C LEU A 36 44.11 -84.78 -34.26
N LEU A 37 43.21 -84.35 -33.37
CA LEU A 37 41.91 -84.98 -33.17
C LEU A 37 40.90 -84.42 -34.17
N GLY A 38 40.33 -85.30 -34.99
CA GLY A 38 39.25 -85.01 -35.93
C GLY A 38 37.91 -85.61 -35.50
N ILE A 39 36.89 -85.45 -36.35
CA ILE A 39 35.52 -85.94 -36.10
C ILE A 39 35.45 -87.47 -36.12
N TRP A 40 36.33 -88.13 -36.89
CA TRP A 40 36.30 -89.58 -37.12
C TRP A 40 37.40 -90.37 -36.40
N GLY A 41 38.36 -89.67 -35.77
CA GLY A 41 39.54 -90.28 -35.18
C GLY A 41 40.65 -89.25 -34.95
N ALA A 42 41.89 -89.71 -34.77
CA ALA A 42 43.07 -88.85 -34.73
C ALA A 42 44.04 -89.19 -35.85
N VAL A 43 44.83 -88.20 -36.27
CA VAL A 43 45.92 -88.37 -37.25
C VAL A 43 47.21 -87.75 -36.69
N GLY A 44 48.32 -88.46 -36.83
CA GLY A 44 49.64 -87.91 -36.50
C GLY A 44 50.11 -86.93 -37.57
N TYR A 45 50.30 -85.66 -37.20
CA TYR A 45 50.91 -84.65 -38.07
C TYR A 45 52.34 -84.41 -37.62
N THR A 46 53.30 -84.35 -38.55
CA THR A 46 54.71 -84.03 -38.24
C THR A 46 55.04 -82.64 -38.80
N PRO A 47 54.91 -81.57 -38.01
CA PRO A 47 55.16 -80.19 -38.43
C PRO A 47 56.55 -79.98 -39.04
N LEU A 48 57.53 -80.76 -38.55
CA LEU A 48 58.91 -80.72 -39.04
C LEU A 48 59.06 -81.14 -40.52
N LEU A 49 58.15 -81.99 -41.05
CA LEU A 49 58.15 -82.38 -42.47
C LEU A 49 57.81 -81.21 -43.42
N VAL A 50 57.10 -80.21 -42.92
CA VAL A 50 56.48 -79.14 -43.72
C VAL A 50 57.07 -77.76 -43.43
N LEU A 51 58.22 -77.71 -42.74
CA LEU A 51 58.96 -76.47 -42.42
C LEU A 51 59.32 -75.61 -43.63
N ARG A 52 59.42 -76.19 -44.84
CA ARG A 52 59.66 -75.42 -46.07
C ARG A 52 58.56 -74.41 -46.36
N GLN A 53 57.30 -74.71 -46.02
CA GLN A 53 56.18 -73.77 -46.15
C GLN A 53 56.40 -72.49 -45.31
N TYR A 54 57.22 -72.59 -44.27
CA TYR A 54 57.55 -71.49 -43.35
C TYR A 54 58.97 -70.93 -43.58
N ARG A 55 59.60 -71.24 -44.72
CA ARG A 55 60.97 -70.81 -45.08
C ARG A 55 62.02 -71.15 -44.00
N SER A 56 61.89 -72.30 -43.35
CA SER A 56 62.81 -72.81 -42.34
C SER A 56 63.65 -73.98 -42.88
N LYS A 57 64.84 -74.23 -42.27
CA LYS A 57 65.76 -75.31 -42.65
C LYS A 57 65.07 -76.68 -42.59
N GLN A 58 65.20 -77.49 -43.65
CA GLN A 58 64.68 -78.87 -43.68
C GLN A 58 65.72 -79.85 -43.16
N PHE A 59 65.28 -80.81 -42.35
CA PHE A 59 66.07 -81.90 -41.79
C PHE A 59 65.22 -83.17 -41.71
N ILE A 60 65.84 -84.33 -41.53
CA ILE A 60 65.11 -85.60 -41.37
C ILE A 60 64.31 -85.56 -40.06
N PRO A 61 62.97 -85.56 -40.10
CA PRO A 61 62.19 -85.57 -38.88
C PRO A 61 62.08 -86.99 -38.32
N ALA A 62 61.92 -87.08 -37.01
CA ALA A 62 61.60 -88.34 -36.35
C ALA A 62 60.16 -88.75 -36.73
N THR A 63 60.04 -89.70 -37.66
CA THR A 63 58.74 -90.27 -38.09
C THR A 63 58.48 -91.64 -37.46
N HIS A 64 59.34 -92.09 -36.53
CA HIS A 64 59.14 -93.38 -35.86
C HIS A 64 57.81 -93.33 -35.10
N GLY A 65 56.96 -94.35 -35.21
CA GLY A 65 55.70 -94.38 -34.45
C GLY A 65 54.57 -93.48 -34.98
N LEU A 66 54.76 -92.69 -36.05
CA LEU A 66 53.72 -91.82 -36.61
C LEU A 66 52.40 -92.56 -36.91
N ALA A 67 52.50 -93.77 -37.47
CA ALA A 67 51.35 -94.63 -37.75
C ALA A 67 50.54 -95.02 -36.51
N GLN A 68 51.13 -94.99 -35.32
CA GLN A 68 50.45 -95.32 -34.06
C GLN A 68 49.53 -94.19 -33.58
N CYS A 69 49.71 -92.96 -34.09
CA CYS A 69 48.83 -91.84 -33.81
C CYS A 69 47.62 -91.74 -34.75
N GLU A 70 47.55 -92.59 -35.77
CA GLU A 70 46.33 -92.77 -36.53
C GLU A 70 45.45 -93.81 -35.84
N PHE A 71 44.23 -93.40 -35.46
CA PHE A 71 43.22 -94.33 -34.96
C PHE A 71 41.83 -93.79 -35.21
N SER A 72 40.86 -94.69 -35.38
CA SER A 72 39.45 -94.34 -35.52
C SER A 72 38.76 -94.37 -34.15
N TYR A 73 37.69 -93.61 -33.96
CA TYR A 73 36.87 -93.73 -32.74
C TYR A 73 36.12 -95.05 -32.61
N LYS A 74 36.19 -95.93 -33.62
CA LYS A 74 35.56 -97.27 -33.59
C LYS A 74 36.42 -98.32 -32.87
N ASP A 75 37.70 -98.04 -32.61
CA ASP A 75 38.61 -99.01 -31.97
C ASP A 75 38.37 -99.08 -30.46
N ASP A 76 38.28 -100.27 -29.86
CA ASP A 76 37.91 -100.47 -28.44
C ASP A 76 38.79 -99.70 -27.41
N ASN A 77 40.01 -99.30 -27.79
CA ASN A 77 40.95 -98.57 -26.93
C ASN A 77 40.99 -97.04 -27.18
N TYR A 78 40.06 -96.49 -27.98
CA TYR A 78 40.11 -95.08 -28.39
C TYR A 78 40.03 -94.10 -27.20
N LYS A 79 39.21 -94.39 -26.17
CA LYS A 79 39.06 -93.51 -25.00
C LYS A 79 40.36 -93.34 -24.22
N ARG A 80 41.18 -94.40 -24.14
CA ARG A 80 42.50 -94.36 -23.51
C ARG A 80 43.47 -93.53 -24.35
N LYS A 81 43.50 -93.76 -25.67
CA LYS A 81 44.30 -92.97 -26.61
C LYS A 81 43.96 -91.47 -26.60
N ILE A 82 42.67 -91.10 -26.55
CA ILE A 82 42.24 -89.70 -26.42
C ILE A 82 42.78 -89.08 -25.12
N ARG A 83 42.74 -89.81 -24.00
CA ARG A 83 43.23 -89.31 -22.71
C ARG A 83 44.75 -89.11 -22.72
N GLU A 84 45.49 -90.04 -23.31
CA GLU A 84 46.95 -89.93 -23.51
C GLU A 84 47.29 -88.72 -24.39
N ILE A 85 46.61 -88.56 -25.52
CA ILE A 85 46.78 -87.41 -26.42
C ILE A 85 46.42 -86.11 -25.70
N SER A 86 45.28 -86.03 -25.03
CA SER A 86 44.86 -84.85 -24.27
C SER A 86 45.86 -84.48 -23.18
N ASN A 87 46.47 -85.46 -22.52
CA ASN A 87 47.54 -85.21 -21.55
C ASN A 87 48.85 -84.77 -22.22
N ALA A 88 49.20 -85.33 -23.38
CA ALA A 88 50.35 -84.89 -24.15
C ALA A 88 50.21 -83.43 -24.62
N TRP A 89 49.01 -83.00 -24.99
CA TRP A 89 48.68 -81.61 -25.37
C TRP A 89 48.83 -80.60 -24.22
N LYS A 90 48.98 -81.04 -22.97
CA LYS A 90 49.37 -80.15 -21.86
C LYS A 90 50.86 -79.84 -21.86
N ARG A 91 51.69 -80.67 -22.52
CA ARG A 91 53.16 -80.57 -22.58
C ARG A 91 53.63 -80.36 -24.01
N VAL A 92 53.31 -79.20 -24.58
CA VAL A 92 53.65 -78.90 -25.97
C VAL A 92 55.02 -78.25 -26.06
N HIS A 93 55.87 -78.79 -26.93
CA HIS A 93 57.19 -78.24 -27.22
C HIS A 93 57.13 -77.38 -28.48
N ARG A 94 57.63 -76.15 -28.34
CA ARG A 94 57.68 -75.15 -29.39
C ARG A 94 59.13 -74.87 -29.76
N MET A 95 59.39 -74.63 -31.03
CA MET A 95 60.67 -74.13 -31.51
C MET A 95 60.43 -72.78 -32.17
N LYS A 96 61.30 -71.82 -31.86
CA LYS A 96 61.27 -70.51 -32.51
C LYS A 96 61.69 -70.68 -33.97
N ARG A 97 60.97 -70.03 -34.86
CA ARG A 97 61.28 -70.03 -36.29
C ARG A 97 62.61 -69.30 -36.54
N PHE A 98 63.60 -70.00 -37.10
CA PHE A 98 64.84 -69.38 -37.57
C PHE A 98 64.72 -69.05 -39.06
N ILE A 99 64.81 -67.76 -39.41
CA ILE A 99 64.91 -67.32 -40.80
C ILE A 99 66.35 -67.56 -41.24
N VAL A 100 66.62 -68.74 -41.77
CA VAL A 100 67.86 -69.05 -42.47
C VAL A 100 67.42 -69.45 -43.88
N GLY A 101 68.04 -68.86 -44.91
CA GLY A 101 67.68 -69.09 -46.32
C GLY A 101 67.59 -70.59 -46.66
N ALA A 102 66.92 -70.91 -47.77
CA ALA A 102 66.61 -72.28 -48.19
C ALA A 102 67.86 -73.19 -48.12
N MET A 103 67.96 -73.96 -47.04
CA MET A 103 69.00 -74.95 -46.82
C MET A 103 68.31 -76.26 -46.45
N THR A 104 68.48 -77.25 -47.30
CA THR A 104 68.15 -78.65 -47.11
C THR A 104 69.43 -79.35 -46.65
N THR A 105 69.36 -80.13 -45.58
CA THR A 105 70.51 -80.98 -45.21
C THR A 105 70.69 -82.08 -46.27
N PRO A 106 71.91 -82.41 -46.73
CA PRO A 106 72.14 -83.47 -47.72
C PRO A 106 71.44 -84.79 -47.36
N GLU A 107 71.42 -85.12 -46.07
CA GLU A 107 70.76 -86.30 -45.51
C GLU A 107 69.24 -86.30 -45.74
N TYR A 108 68.61 -85.11 -45.77
CA TYR A 108 67.18 -84.99 -46.00
C TYR A 108 66.81 -85.32 -47.46
N TYR A 109 67.64 -84.94 -48.43
CA TYR A 109 67.44 -85.34 -49.82
C TYR A 109 67.55 -86.86 -49.98
N GLU A 110 68.56 -87.47 -49.36
CA GLU A 110 68.73 -88.92 -49.42
C GLU A 110 67.56 -89.67 -48.77
N TRP A 111 67.10 -89.19 -47.61
CA TRP A 111 65.92 -89.72 -46.93
C TRP A 111 64.64 -89.59 -47.77
N ARG A 112 64.41 -88.44 -48.41
CA ARG A 112 63.24 -88.21 -49.28
C ARG A 112 63.26 -89.14 -50.49
N SER A 113 64.41 -89.25 -51.17
CA SER A 113 64.54 -90.10 -52.37
C SER A 113 64.31 -91.58 -52.08
N LYS A 114 64.72 -92.09 -50.91
CA LYS A 114 64.43 -93.47 -50.48
C LYS A 114 62.92 -93.72 -50.29
N ARG A 115 62.17 -92.77 -49.72
CA ARG A 115 60.72 -92.93 -49.46
C ARG A 115 59.84 -92.95 -50.70
N VAL A 116 60.23 -92.27 -51.79
CA VAL A 116 59.42 -92.20 -53.02
C VAL A 116 59.24 -93.59 -53.66
N ASN A 117 60.16 -94.52 -53.40
CA ASN A 117 60.11 -95.88 -53.95
C ASN A 117 59.35 -96.90 -53.08
N ASP A 118 58.94 -96.55 -51.85
CA ASP A 118 58.38 -97.52 -50.89
C ASP A 118 56.85 -97.46 -50.73
N ASN A 119 56.13 -96.51 -51.35
CA ASN A 119 54.67 -96.35 -51.14
C ASN A 119 53.83 -96.05 -52.39
N ILE A 120 54.25 -96.51 -53.57
CA ILE A 120 53.34 -96.60 -54.72
C ILE A 120 53.49 -98.00 -55.34
N PRO A 121 52.54 -98.93 -55.12
CA PRO A 121 52.35 -99.99 -56.09
C PRO A 121 51.94 -99.32 -57.39
N GLY A 122 52.78 -99.40 -58.42
CA GLY A 122 52.42 -98.94 -59.76
C GLY A 122 51.09 -99.58 -60.20
N PRO A 123 50.26 -98.88 -60.99
CA PRO A 123 49.01 -99.45 -61.48
C PRO A 123 49.34 -100.68 -62.34
N ARG A 124 48.76 -101.84 -62.01
CA ARG A 124 48.82 -103.02 -62.88
C ARG A 124 47.98 -102.76 -64.13
N GLU A 125 48.54 -103.04 -65.29
CA GLU A 125 48.02 -102.75 -66.63
C GLU A 125 46.77 -103.57 -67.04
N ASP A 126 46.20 -104.37 -66.15
CA ASP A 126 45.07 -105.26 -66.45
C ASP A 126 43.67 -104.65 -66.20
N CYS A 127 43.57 -103.37 -65.81
CA CYS A 127 42.29 -102.76 -65.38
C CYS A 127 41.63 -101.83 -66.41
N VAL A 128 42.06 -101.87 -67.68
CA VAL A 128 41.52 -100.99 -68.74
C VAL A 128 40.38 -101.65 -69.54
N GLN A 129 40.15 -102.96 -69.39
CA GLN A 129 39.14 -103.69 -70.19
C GLN A 129 37.83 -104.04 -69.46
N SER A 130 37.68 -103.76 -68.16
CA SER A 130 36.47 -104.14 -67.39
C SER A 130 35.58 -102.98 -66.91
N LEU A 131 35.91 -101.73 -67.22
CA LEU A 131 35.09 -100.57 -66.83
C LEU A 131 34.01 -100.23 -67.87
N GLU A 132 34.20 -100.64 -69.12
CA GLU A 132 33.32 -100.28 -70.25
C GLU A 132 32.07 -101.19 -70.33
N GLU A 133 32.14 -102.44 -69.85
CA GLU A 133 31.01 -103.38 -69.83
C GLU A 133 30.02 -103.17 -68.66
N HIS A 134 30.38 -102.41 -67.62
CA HIS A 134 29.47 -102.12 -66.50
C HIS A 134 28.60 -100.86 -66.69
N LEU A 135 28.76 -100.14 -67.81
CA LEU A 135 27.98 -98.92 -68.08
C LEU A 135 26.85 -99.12 -69.11
N GLN A 136 26.61 -100.33 -69.62
CA GLN A 136 25.63 -100.55 -70.69
C GLN A 136 24.37 -101.37 -70.35
N VAL A 137 24.22 -101.96 -69.16
CA VAL A 137 22.99 -102.71 -68.83
C VAL A 137 22.58 -102.56 -67.36
N ALA A 138 21.73 -101.57 -67.05
CA ALA A 138 20.66 -101.65 -66.02
C ALA A 138 19.83 -100.34 -65.94
N PRO A 139 18.73 -100.22 -66.70
CA PRO A 139 17.66 -99.27 -66.40
C PRO A 139 16.69 -99.89 -65.38
N SER A 140 16.77 -99.48 -64.12
CA SER A 140 15.65 -99.56 -63.13
C SER A 140 15.98 -98.92 -61.78
N GLU A 141 17.18 -99.06 -61.21
CA GLU A 141 17.44 -98.57 -59.84
C GLU A 141 17.98 -97.12 -59.78
N LEU A 142 18.92 -96.74 -60.65
CA LEU A 142 19.49 -95.38 -60.66
C LEU A 142 18.48 -94.32 -61.11
N GLU A 143 17.55 -94.68 -61.99
CA GLU A 143 16.50 -93.78 -62.47
C GLU A 143 15.41 -93.54 -61.41
N ILE A 144 15.11 -94.56 -60.58
CA ILE A 144 14.27 -94.41 -59.39
C ILE A 144 14.96 -93.49 -58.37
N ILE A 145 16.25 -93.70 -58.08
CA ILE A 145 17.01 -92.84 -57.15
C ILE A 145 17.08 -91.39 -57.65
N LYS A 146 17.22 -91.18 -58.97
CA LYS A 146 17.23 -89.84 -59.56
C LYS A 146 15.86 -89.16 -59.44
N GLN A 147 14.77 -89.87 -59.73
CA GLN A 147 13.41 -89.35 -59.57
C GLN A 147 13.08 -89.05 -58.10
N ASP A 148 13.52 -89.90 -57.17
CA ASP A 148 13.35 -89.67 -55.72
C ASP A 148 14.16 -88.45 -55.26
N PHE A 149 15.36 -88.24 -55.78
CA PHE A 149 16.16 -87.06 -55.49
C PHE A 149 15.52 -85.78 -56.03
N GLU A 150 15.01 -85.80 -57.27
CA GLU A 150 14.29 -84.67 -57.86
C GLU A 150 13.00 -84.33 -57.09
N LYS A 151 12.26 -85.36 -56.66
CA LYS A 151 11.07 -85.21 -55.80
C LYS A 151 11.42 -84.60 -54.45
N MET A 152 12.43 -85.14 -53.76
CA MET A 152 12.90 -84.57 -52.49
C MET A 152 13.40 -83.14 -52.68
N SER A 153 14.16 -82.85 -53.74
CA SER A 153 14.64 -81.50 -54.02
C SER A 153 13.49 -80.50 -54.24
N SER A 154 12.40 -80.92 -54.89
CA SER A 154 11.19 -80.08 -55.04
C SER A 154 10.45 -79.88 -53.72
N GLU A 155 10.35 -80.93 -52.89
CA GLU A 155 9.76 -80.84 -51.55
C GLU A 155 10.56 -79.91 -50.63
N TRP A 156 11.90 -80.02 -50.64
CA TRP A 156 12.80 -79.11 -49.93
C TRP A 156 12.67 -77.68 -50.44
N GLY A 157 12.56 -77.47 -51.76
CA GLY A 157 12.31 -76.15 -52.34
C GLY A 157 11.02 -75.50 -51.83
N LYS A 158 9.90 -76.24 -51.84
CA LYS A 158 8.62 -75.79 -51.27
C LYS A 158 8.72 -75.47 -49.78
N ARG A 159 9.51 -76.25 -49.03
CA ARG A 159 9.71 -76.02 -47.60
C ARG A 159 10.54 -74.76 -47.32
N ILE A 160 11.53 -74.46 -48.17
CA ILE A 160 12.31 -73.22 -48.09
C ILE A 160 11.40 -72.02 -48.37
N GLU A 161 10.56 -72.07 -49.41
CA GLU A 161 9.62 -71.00 -49.76
C GLU A 161 8.63 -70.72 -48.60
N GLN A 162 8.06 -71.77 -48.00
CA GLN A 162 7.20 -71.64 -46.81
C GLN A 162 7.92 -70.96 -45.63
N LEU A 163 9.17 -71.35 -45.36
CA LEU A 163 9.95 -70.74 -44.27
C LEU A 163 10.31 -69.28 -44.55
N GLU A 164 10.53 -68.92 -45.82
CA GLU A 164 10.74 -67.53 -46.21
C GLU A 164 9.46 -66.69 -46.04
N GLU A 165 8.29 -67.22 -46.39
CA GLU A 165 6.99 -66.58 -46.13
C GLU A 165 6.72 -66.42 -44.63
N GLU A 166 6.91 -67.48 -43.82
CA GLU A 166 6.77 -67.43 -42.36
C GLU A 166 7.70 -66.38 -41.74
N LYS A 167 8.96 -66.31 -42.20
CA LYS A 167 9.93 -65.30 -41.76
C LYS A 167 9.48 -63.89 -42.13
N MET A 168 8.90 -63.68 -43.30
CA MET A 168 8.35 -62.38 -43.72
C MET A 168 7.16 -61.98 -42.85
N HIS A 169 6.23 -62.90 -42.57
CA HIS A 169 5.09 -62.66 -41.68
C HIS A 169 5.54 -62.31 -40.25
N LEU A 170 6.45 -63.09 -39.67
CA LEU A 170 7.01 -62.79 -38.35
C LEU A 170 7.74 -61.44 -38.32
N GLY A 171 8.43 -61.08 -39.41
CA GLY A 171 9.06 -59.77 -39.55
C GLY A 171 8.06 -58.61 -39.52
N LEU A 172 6.90 -58.77 -40.15
CA LEU A 172 5.81 -57.80 -40.11
C LEU A 172 5.20 -57.69 -38.71
N ASP A 173 4.94 -58.82 -38.04
CA ASP A 173 4.37 -58.84 -36.68
C ASP A 173 5.28 -58.15 -35.66
N VAL A 174 6.59 -58.38 -35.74
CA VAL A 174 7.58 -57.68 -34.90
C VAL A 174 7.54 -56.17 -35.13
N ASN A 175 7.40 -55.72 -36.38
CA ASN A 175 7.30 -54.29 -36.68
C ASN A 175 5.99 -53.67 -36.15
N ILE A 176 4.86 -54.39 -36.26
CA ILE A 176 3.58 -53.97 -35.70
C ILE A 176 3.69 -53.82 -34.19
N HIS A 177 4.19 -54.85 -33.49
CA HIS A 177 4.36 -54.79 -32.04
C HIS A 177 5.32 -53.68 -31.59
N LYS A 178 6.37 -53.42 -32.36
CA LYS A 178 7.28 -52.30 -32.09
C LYS A 178 6.58 -50.95 -32.19
N LEU A 179 5.73 -50.76 -33.21
CA LEU A 179 4.95 -49.54 -33.41
C LEU A 179 3.91 -49.36 -32.29
N GLU A 180 3.21 -50.44 -31.91
CA GLU A 180 2.26 -50.44 -30.80
C GLU A 180 2.92 -50.09 -29.47
N ALA A 181 4.08 -50.70 -29.16
CA ALA A 181 4.85 -50.40 -27.97
C ALA A 181 5.32 -48.94 -27.94
N GLU A 182 5.73 -48.38 -29.08
CA GLU A 182 6.10 -46.97 -29.17
C GLU A 182 4.91 -46.05 -28.94
N LYS A 183 3.73 -46.37 -29.49
CA LYS A 183 2.48 -45.63 -29.27
C LYS A 183 2.07 -45.66 -27.79
N LEU A 184 2.14 -46.84 -27.15
CA LEU A 184 1.88 -46.99 -25.71
C LEU A 184 2.87 -46.18 -24.88
N ARG A 185 4.16 -46.19 -25.23
CA ARG A 185 5.17 -45.38 -24.54
C ARG A 185 4.87 -43.89 -24.64
N LYS A 186 4.52 -43.40 -25.84
CA LYS A 186 4.14 -41.98 -26.04
C LYS A 186 2.89 -41.62 -25.23
N GLY A 187 1.89 -42.50 -25.21
CA GLY A 187 0.68 -42.32 -24.39
C GLY A 187 0.97 -42.27 -22.90
N LYS A 188 1.82 -43.18 -22.39
CA LYS A 188 2.26 -43.20 -20.99
C LYS A 188 2.98 -41.90 -20.59
N ASN A 189 3.94 -41.46 -21.40
CA ASN A 189 4.69 -40.23 -21.11
C ASN A 189 3.76 -39.01 -21.04
N LYS A 190 2.80 -38.89 -21.97
CA LYS A 190 1.83 -37.80 -21.96
C LYS A 190 0.94 -37.83 -20.71
N ALA A 191 0.44 -39.01 -20.32
CA ALA A 191 -0.35 -39.16 -19.10
C ALA A 191 0.43 -38.79 -17.83
N GLU A 192 1.74 -39.06 -17.81
CA GLU A 192 2.63 -38.70 -16.70
C GLU A 192 2.89 -37.18 -16.66
N GLU A 193 3.09 -36.53 -17.81
CA GLU A 193 3.16 -35.06 -17.92
C GLU A 193 1.86 -34.39 -17.43
N ASP A 194 0.71 -34.90 -17.88
CA ASP A 194 -0.62 -34.39 -17.46
C ASP A 194 -0.82 -34.54 -15.95
N LEU A 195 -0.38 -35.66 -15.36
CA LEU A 195 -0.42 -35.90 -13.92
C LEU A 195 0.46 -34.90 -13.15
N ASP A 196 1.65 -34.59 -13.64
CA ASP A 196 2.55 -33.63 -13.03
C ASP A 196 2.03 -32.18 -13.12
N ILE A 197 1.39 -31.81 -14.23
CA ILE A 197 0.68 -30.54 -14.38
C ILE A 197 -0.45 -30.45 -13.34
N LEU A 198 -1.31 -31.47 -13.27
CA LEU A 198 -2.42 -31.52 -12.32
C LEU A 198 -1.94 -31.42 -10.87
N LYS A 199 -0.83 -32.10 -10.53
CA LYS A 199 -0.20 -32.05 -9.20
C LYS A 199 0.31 -30.65 -8.86
N ARG A 200 0.87 -29.93 -9.85
CA ARG A 200 1.32 -28.54 -9.70
C ARG A 200 0.14 -27.60 -9.49
N ASP A 201 -0.91 -27.74 -10.28
CA ASP A 201 -2.12 -26.93 -10.18
C ASP A 201 -2.84 -27.16 -8.85
N TYR A 202 -2.94 -28.41 -8.38
CA TYR A 202 -3.48 -28.72 -7.07
C TYR A 202 -2.68 -28.06 -5.93
N LYS A 203 -1.34 -28.10 -5.98
CA LYS A 203 -0.49 -27.40 -5.00
C LYS A 203 -0.73 -25.89 -5.04
N LYS A 204 -0.83 -25.30 -6.24
CA LYS A 204 -1.12 -23.87 -6.42
C LYS A 204 -2.48 -23.50 -5.85
N LEU A 205 -3.52 -24.27 -6.16
CA LEU A 205 -4.88 -24.09 -5.62
C LEU A 205 -4.89 -24.15 -4.09
N ARG A 206 -4.21 -25.15 -3.50
CA ARG A 206 -4.12 -25.29 -2.04
C ARG A 206 -3.41 -24.11 -1.38
N LEU A 207 -2.35 -23.58 -2.01
CA LEU A 207 -1.67 -22.37 -1.54
C LEU A 207 -2.60 -21.15 -1.64
N SER A 208 -3.27 -20.95 -2.78
CA SER A 208 -4.24 -19.87 -2.98
C SER A 208 -5.38 -19.91 -1.96
N MET A 209 -5.91 -21.10 -1.63
CA MET A 209 -6.94 -21.27 -0.60
C MET A 209 -6.43 -20.90 0.80
N ARG A 210 -5.16 -21.20 1.12
CA ARG A 210 -4.54 -20.75 2.38
C ARG A 210 -4.38 -19.23 2.42
N THR A 211 -3.89 -18.62 1.34
CA THR A 211 -3.68 -17.17 1.26
C THR A 211 -4.99 -16.38 1.31
N ALA A 212 -6.04 -16.87 0.65
CA ALA A 212 -7.36 -16.26 0.67
C ALA A 212 -8.12 -16.48 2.00
N GLY A 213 -7.53 -17.17 2.98
CA GLY A 213 -8.19 -17.47 4.26
C GLY A 213 -9.33 -18.50 4.16
N LEU A 214 -9.51 -19.14 3.00
CA LEU A 214 -10.48 -20.23 2.79
C LEU A 214 -10.01 -21.56 3.39
N GLY A 215 -8.73 -21.68 3.75
CA GLY A 215 -8.17 -22.82 4.46
C GLY A 215 -8.52 -22.90 5.96
N LYS A 216 -9.38 -21.99 6.46
CA LYS A 216 -9.86 -22.03 7.85
C LYS A 216 -10.62 -23.32 8.13
N THR A 217 -10.31 -23.96 9.24
CA THR A 217 -11.05 -25.14 9.71
C THR A 217 -12.46 -24.73 10.14
N SER A 218 -13.42 -25.66 10.04
CA SER A 218 -14.82 -25.42 10.42
C SER A 218 -14.98 -24.90 11.86
N GLU A 219 -14.09 -25.30 12.77
CA GLU A 219 -14.04 -24.79 14.15
C GLU A 219 -13.66 -23.30 14.22
N GLN A 220 -12.71 -22.84 13.41
CA GLN A 220 -12.34 -21.43 13.35
C GLN A 220 -13.51 -20.57 12.87
N TRP A 221 -14.24 -21.04 11.86
CA TRP A 221 -15.47 -20.37 11.40
C TRP A 221 -16.56 -20.33 12.48
N ARG A 222 -16.75 -21.44 13.23
CA ARG A 222 -17.69 -21.45 14.36
C ARG A 222 -17.30 -20.47 15.45
N GLN A 223 -16.01 -20.36 15.74
CA GLN A 223 -15.48 -19.42 16.73
C GLN A 223 -15.67 -17.96 16.28
N GLU A 224 -15.35 -17.62 15.03
CA GLU A 224 -15.58 -16.27 14.47
C GLU A 224 -17.06 -15.89 14.46
N ILE A 225 -17.96 -16.82 14.07
CA ILE A 225 -19.40 -16.58 14.12
C ILE A 225 -19.86 -16.33 15.57
N LYS A 226 -19.31 -17.08 16.54
CA LYS A 226 -19.64 -16.87 17.96
C LYS A 226 -19.14 -15.52 18.45
N GLU A 227 -17.91 -15.13 18.10
CA GLU A 227 -17.35 -13.82 18.44
C GLU A 227 -18.17 -12.68 17.82
N GLU A 228 -18.52 -12.76 16.54
CA GLU A 228 -19.37 -11.74 15.93
C GLU A 228 -20.77 -11.72 16.52
N LYS A 229 -21.34 -12.88 16.88
CA LYS A 229 -22.61 -12.90 17.60
C LYS A 229 -22.51 -12.18 18.94
N THR A 230 -21.44 -12.39 19.70
CA THR A 230 -21.24 -11.65 20.96
C THR A 230 -21.03 -10.15 20.74
N ARG A 231 -20.36 -9.74 19.65
CA ARG A 231 -20.23 -8.32 19.30
C ARG A 231 -21.57 -7.70 18.90
N ALA A 232 -22.37 -8.41 18.10
CA ALA A 232 -23.72 -8.00 17.74
C ALA A 232 -24.60 -7.81 18.98
N ASP A 233 -24.58 -8.76 19.92
CA ASP A 233 -25.31 -8.65 21.18
C ASP A 233 -24.84 -7.46 22.03
N GLN A 234 -23.53 -7.15 22.03
CA GLN A 234 -22.99 -5.96 22.70
C GLN A 234 -23.45 -4.66 22.03
N TRP A 235 -23.47 -4.61 20.70
CA TRP A 235 -23.96 -3.46 19.95
C TRP A 235 -25.46 -3.25 20.16
N GLU A 236 -26.24 -4.32 20.20
CA GLU A 236 -27.67 -4.26 20.49
C GLU A 236 -27.92 -3.67 21.88
N LYS A 237 -27.18 -4.09 22.91
CA LYS A 237 -27.27 -3.49 24.25
C LYS A 237 -26.96 -1.99 24.24
N LYS A 238 -25.86 -1.58 23.58
CA LYS A 238 -25.51 -0.16 23.44
C LYS A 238 -26.58 0.64 22.72
N PHE A 239 -27.21 0.05 21.71
CA PHE A 239 -28.29 0.66 20.97
C PHE A 239 -29.53 0.86 21.84
N GLN A 240 -29.92 -0.14 22.63
CA GLN A 240 -31.02 -0.01 23.59
C GLN A 240 -30.73 1.04 24.67
N ASP A 241 -29.50 1.09 25.20
CA ASP A 241 -29.08 2.12 26.16
C ASP A 241 -29.16 3.53 25.56
N ALA A 242 -28.72 3.70 24.30
CA ALA A 242 -28.81 4.97 23.60
C ALA A 242 -30.27 5.40 23.40
N ARG A 243 -31.14 4.47 22.99
CA ARG A 243 -32.58 4.70 22.86
C ARG A 243 -33.24 5.06 24.19
N ALA A 244 -32.83 4.43 25.29
CA ALA A 244 -33.31 4.79 26.63
C ALA A 244 -32.93 6.23 26.99
N ARG A 245 -31.70 6.64 26.69
CA ARG A 245 -31.21 8.02 26.91
C ARG A 245 -31.98 9.04 26.08
N GLU A 246 -32.20 8.76 24.80
CA GLU A 246 -33.00 9.58 23.89
C GLU A 246 -34.41 9.80 24.46
N ASN A 247 -35.09 8.72 24.87
CA ASN A 247 -36.41 8.82 25.49
C ASN A 247 -36.42 9.68 26.77
N THR A 248 -35.38 9.60 27.61
CA THR A 248 -35.27 10.50 28.77
C THR A 248 -35.08 11.96 28.37
N LEU A 249 -34.27 12.22 27.33
CA LEU A 249 -34.08 13.59 26.83
C LEU A 249 -35.38 14.16 26.26
N GLU A 250 -36.13 13.37 25.49
CA GLU A 250 -37.45 13.78 24.97
C GLU A 250 -38.43 14.15 26.09
N ARG A 251 -38.48 13.36 27.17
CA ARG A 251 -39.31 13.70 28.34
C ARG A 251 -38.87 15.03 28.98
N SER A 252 -37.58 15.21 29.20
CA SER A 252 -37.04 16.47 29.76
C SER A 252 -37.32 17.68 28.86
N LEU A 253 -37.28 17.48 27.53
CA LEU A 253 -37.61 18.52 26.57
C LEU A 253 -39.09 18.89 26.63
N LEU A 254 -39.97 17.90 26.77
CA LEU A 254 -41.41 18.12 26.94
C LEU A 254 -41.70 18.87 28.25
N GLU A 255 -41.05 18.49 29.35
CA GLU A 255 -41.12 19.20 30.64
C GLU A 255 -40.69 20.66 30.49
N PHE A 256 -39.54 20.91 29.87
CA PHE A 256 -39.05 22.27 29.61
C PHE A 256 -40.02 23.07 28.73
N GLN A 257 -40.63 22.46 27.71
CA GLN A 257 -41.63 23.11 26.87
C GLN A 257 -42.89 23.49 27.68
N ASN A 258 -43.34 22.62 28.57
CA ASN A 258 -44.48 22.89 29.45
C ASN A 258 -44.16 24.00 30.45
N GLU A 259 -42.98 23.99 31.07
CA GLU A 259 -42.53 25.07 31.96
C GLU A 259 -42.44 26.40 31.23
N LYS A 260 -41.85 26.41 30.02
CA LYS A 260 -41.78 27.60 29.17
C LYS A 260 -43.17 28.14 28.82
N ALA A 261 -44.14 27.27 28.54
CA ALA A 261 -45.53 27.67 28.32
C ALA A 261 -46.16 28.27 29.59
N GLY A 262 -45.93 27.67 30.76
CA GLY A 262 -46.35 28.19 32.05
C GLY A 262 -45.77 29.57 32.36
N LEU A 263 -44.47 29.75 32.15
CA LEU A 263 -43.79 31.04 32.33
C LEU A 263 -44.33 32.11 31.38
N LYS A 264 -44.56 31.77 30.10
CA LYS A 264 -45.19 32.70 29.15
C LYS A 264 -46.58 33.15 29.63
N ALA A 265 -47.39 32.23 30.16
CA ALA A 265 -48.70 32.58 30.70
C ALA A 265 -48.60 33.49 31.93
N MET A 266 -47.61 33.28 32.79
CA MET A 266 -47.35 34.14 33.95
C MET A 266 -46.91 35.55 33.52
N VAL A 267 -45.99 35.65 32.55
CA VAL A 267 -45.57 36.93 31.97
C VAL A 267 -46.78 37.68 31.40
N ALA A 268 -47.63 37.01 30.61
CA ALA A 268 -48.83 37.64 30.06
C ALA A 268 -49.81 38.14 31.14
N LYS A 269 -49.92 37.45 32.29
CA LYS A 269 -50.71 37.93 33.45
C LYS A 269 -50.07 39.16 34.09
N LEU A 270 -48.75 39.14 34.29
CA LEU A 270 -48.01 40.26 34.87
C LEU A 270 -48.09 41.50 33.98
N GLU A 271 -47.89 41.36 32.66
CA GLU A 271 -48.05 42.44 31.69
C GLU A 271 -49.44 43.08 31.75
N LYS A 272 -50.50 42.27 31.79
CA LYS A 272 -51.88 42.76 31.96
C LYS A 272 -52.05 43.52 33.28
N SER A 273 -51.53 42.99 34.39
CA SER A 273 -51.62 43.63 35.70
C SER A 273 -50.85 44.96 35.76
N LEU A 274 -49.67 45.00 35.15
CA LEU A 274 -48.81 46.18 35.10
C LEU A 274 -49.43 47.27 34.21
N HIS A 275 -50.03 46.88 33.08
CA HIS A 275 -50.81 47.80 32.25
C HIS A 275 -51.98 48.40 33.02
N LEU A 276 -52.74 47.57 33.75
CA LEU A 276 -53.85 48.03 34.58
C LEU A 276 -53.39 49.00 35.68
N TYR A 277 -52.29 48.67 36.37
CA TYR A 277 -51.71 49.51 37.41
C TYR A 277 -51.22 50.85 36.87
N ARG A 278 -50.44 50.85 35.77
CA ARG A 278 -49.98 52.08 35.11
C ARG A 278 -51.14 52.96 34.65
N SER A 279 -52.17 52.36 34.06
CA SER A 279 -53.35 53.10 33.60
C SER A 279 -54.15 53.73 34.75
N ARG A 280 -54.35 53.00 35.85
CA ARG A 280 -55.04 53.53 37.04
C ARG A 280 -54.22 54.60 37.75
N ASN A 281 -52.92 54.38 37.94
CA ASN A 281 -52.09 55.33 38.65
C ASN A 281 -51.96 56.65 37.88
N SER A 282 -51.71 56.59 36.57
CA SER A 282 -51.59 57.81 35.75
C SER A 282 -52.92 58.57 35.64
N THR A 283 -54.05 57.89 35.44
CA THR A 283 -55.35 58.57 35.29
C THR A 283 -55.86 59.15 36.60
N ILE A 284 -55.63 58.48 37.73
CA ILE A 284 -56.03 58.99 39.05
C ILE A 284 -55.14 60.16 39.47
N GLU A 285 -53.81 60.05 39.32
CA GLU A 285 -52.87 61.13 39.65
C GLU A 285 -53.10 62.37 38.77
N LEU A 286 -53.33 62.18 37.45
CA LEU A 286 -53.65 63.29 36.54
C LEU A 286 -55.02 63.92 36.83
N ARG A 287 -56.03 63.14 37.20
CA ARG A 287 -57.34 63.69 37.58
C ARG A 287 -57.25 64.47 38.88
N ALA A 288 -56.50 63.98 39.88
CA ALA A 288 -56.30 64.67 41.15
C ALA A 288 -55.53 65.98 40.95
N SER A 289 -54.47 65.99 40.14
CA SER A 289 -53.73 67.21 39.84
C SER A 289 -54.56 68.22 39.04
N LEU A 290 -55.36 67.76 38.08
CA LEU A 290 -56.27 68.62 37.32
C LEU A 290 -57.34 69.27 38.21
N SER A 291 -57.96 68.49 39.11
CA SER A 291 -58.89 69.03 40.12
C SER A 291 -58.22 70.08 41.01
N LYS A 292 -56.96 69.86 41.41
CA LYS A 292 -56.21 70.82 42.22
C LYS A 292 -55.90 72.11 41.45
N ILE A 293 -55.61 72.01 40.16
CA ILE A 293 -55.40 73.16 39.28
C ILE A 293 -56.70 73.95 39.13
N GLU A 294 -57.85 73.28 38.98
CA GLU A 294 -59.16 73.95 38.91
C GLU A 294 -59.51 74.67 40.21
N GLU A 295 -59.26 74.06 41.38
CA GLU A 295 -59.40 74.71 42.68
C GLU A 295 -58.52 75.96 42.81
N LEU A 296 -57.24 75.87 42.45
CA LEU A 296 -56.30 76.99 42.48
C LEU A 296 -56.74 78.11 41.53
N LYS A 297 -57.25 77.76 40.35
CA LYS A 297 -57.78 78.72 39.38
C LYS A 297 -59.02 79.44 39.92
N GLY A 298 -59.90 78.73 40.61
CA GLY A 298 -61.05 79.33 41.29
C GLY A 298 -60.62 80.34 42.37
N MET A 299 -59.67 79.96 43.22
CA MET A 299 -59.12 80.87 44.24
C MET A 299 -58.45 82.10 43.63
N ILE A 300 -57.71 81.94 42.53
CA ILE A 300 -57.11 83.09 41.82
C ILE A 300 -58.22 84.05 41.35
N GLY A 301 -59.29 83.53 40.73
CA GLY A 301 -60.43 84.36 40.32
C GLY A 301 -61.12 85.08 41.49
N GLU A 302 -61.25 84.43 42.65
CA GLU A 302 -61.76 85.07 43.87
C GLU A 302 -60.86 86.21 44.38
N PHE A 303 -59.55 86.15 44.13
CA PHE A 303 -58.61 87.22 44.50
C PHE A 303 -58.46 88.32 43.43
N GLU A 304 -58.84 88.07 42.18
CA GLU A 304 -58.76 89.05 41.09
C GLU A 304 -59.66 90.27 41.37
N ASP A 305 -60.93 90.07 41.76
CA ASP A 305 -61.86 91.17 42.05
C ASP A 305 -61.41 92.05 43.24
N PRO A 306 -61.01 91.50 44.41
CA PRO A 306 -60.41 92.27 45.49
C PRO A 306 -59.14 93.00 45.09
N LEU A 307 -58.23 92.36 44.34
CA LEU A 307 -56.98 93.00 43.89
C LEU A 307 -57.29 94.20 42.99
N HIS A 308 -58.20 94.05 42.03
CA HIS A 308 -58.63 95.16 41.19
C HIS A 308 -59.29 96.29 42.01
N ASN A 309 -60.07 95.95 43.04
CA ASN A 309 -60.62 96.94 43.97
C ASN A 309 -59.53 97.68 44.75
N PHE A 310 -58.53 96.96 45.27
CA PHE A 310 -57.39 97.58 45.95
C PHE A 310 -56.60 98.50 45.02
N GLU A 311 -56.41 98.10 43.77
CA GLU A 311 -55.75 98.90 42.74
C GLU A 311 -56.49 100.22 42.50
N LEU A 312 -57.83 100.17 42.31
CA LEU A 312 -58.67 101.37 42.18
C LEU A 312 -58.62 102.28 43.42
N ARG A 313 -58.55 101.69 44.63
CA ARG A 313 -58.44 102.46 45.88
C ARG A 313 -57.08 103.14 46.01
N VAL A 314 -56.00 102.46 45.61
CA VAL A 314 -54.65 103.05 45.59
C VAL A 314 -54.61 104.22 44.61
N GLU A 315 -55.13 104.07 43.39
CA GLU A 315 -55.17 105.14 42.39
C GLU A 315 -55.98 106.36 42.88
N LEU A 316 -57.09 106.13 43.59
CA LEU A 316 -57.89 107.20 44.21
C LEU A 316 -57.11 107.94 45.30
N LEU A 317 -56.41 107.18 46.16
CA LEU A 317 -55.60 107.76 47.23
C LEU A 317 -54.40 108.53 46.69
N GLU A 318 -53.75 108.04 45.64
CA GLU A 318 -52.66 108.74 44.94
C GLU A 318 -53.14 110.09 44.40
N ARG A 319 -54.27 110.13 43.68
CA ARG A 319 -54.89 111.40 43.23
C ARG A 319 -55.20 112.35 44.39
N SER A 320 -55.73 111.83 45.50
CA SER A 320 -56.04 112.67 46.65
C SER A 320 -54.76 113.22 47.30
N ASN A 321 -53.69 112.43 47.36
CA ASN A 321 -52.42 112.85 47.93
C ASN A 321 -51.73 113.92 47.07
N GLU A 322 -51.79 113.79 45.74
CA GLU A 322 -51.36 114.83 44.80
C GLU A 322 -52.09 116.16 45.06
N GLN A 323 -53.42 116.12 45.23
CA GLN A 323 -54.20 117.32 45.57
C GLN A 323 -53.79 117.95 46.92
N TRP A 324 -53.53 117.13 47.94
CA TRP A 324 -53.05 117.63 49.24
C TRP A 324 -51.66 118.25 49.14
N GLN A 325 -50.76 117.69 48.33
CA GLN A 325 -49.44 118.29 48.06
C GLN A 325 -49.57 119.66 47.41
N GLU A 326 -50.43 119.83 46.41
CA GLU A 326 -50.69 121.13 45.78
C GLU A 326 -51.22 122.17 46.78
N GLN A 327 -52.20 121.79 47.61
CA GLN A 327 -52.74 122.68 48.63
C GLN A 327 -51.70 123.06 49.70
N PHE A 328 -50.84 122.11 50.08
CA PHE A 328 -49.74 122.37 51.00
C PHE A 328 -48.73 123.35 50.40
N HIS A 329 -48.33 123.17 49.12
CA HIS A 329 -47.46 124.11 48.41
C HIS A 329 -48.07 125.51 48.27
N HIS A 330 -49.38 125.60 48.04
CA HIS A 330 -50.09 126.87 47.99
C HIS A 330 -50.08 127.57 49.36
N SER A 331 -50.40 126.84 50.43
CA SER A 331 -50.39 127.39 51.80
C SER A 331 -48.99 127.81 52.23
N GLN A 332 -47.96 127.02 51.91
CA GLN A 332 -46.57 127.34 52.19
C GLN A 332 -46.13 128.62 51.45
N SER A 333 -46.59 128.82 50.21
CA SER A 333 -46.33 130.06 49.47
C SER A 333 -47.00 131.27 50.13
N GLN A 334 -48.25 131.13 50.60
CA GLN A 334 -48.92 132.22 51.34
C GLN A 334 -48.20 132.59 52.63
N ILE A 335 -47.66 131.61 53.37
CA ILE A 335 -46.88 131.87 54.59
C ILE A 335 -45.60 132.64 54.23
N ARG A 336 -44.88 132.21 53.19
CA ARG A 336 -43.66 132.89 52.72
C ARG A 336 -43.92 134.35 52.33
N ASP A 337 -45.04 134.62 51.64
CA ASP A 337 -45.40 135.99 51.27
C ASP A 337 -45.75 136.85 52.49
N ARG A 338 -46.45 136.28 53.48
CA ARG A 338 -46.75 136.97 54.75
C ARG A 338 -45.49 137.23 55.57
N ASP A 339 -44.58 136.26 55.64
CA ASP A 339 -43.31 136.41 56.36
C ASP A 339 -42.42 137.47 55.68
N TYR A 340 -42.44 137.55 54.34
CA TYR A 340 -41.78 138.64 53.60
C TYR A 340 -42.36 140.01 53.97
N ILE A 341 -43.69 140.17 53.94
CA ILE A 341 -44.37 141.43 54.31
C ILE A 341 -44.11 141.79 55.78
N MET A 342 -44.17 140.82 56.69
CA MET A 342 -43.95 141.05 58.11
C MET A 342 -42.48 141.38 58.40
N GLY A 343 -41.54 140.76 57.68
CA GLY A 343 -40.12 141.12 57.71
C GLY A 343 -39.88 142.56 57.26
N GLU A 344 -40.52 142.99 56.16
CA GLU A 344 -40.44 144.36 55.65
C GLU A 344 -41.02 145.37 56.66
N ALA A 345 -42.18 145.07 57.25
CA ALA A 345 -42.79 145.91 58.28
C ALA A 345 -41.90 146.03 59.53
N VAL A 346 -41.27 144.94 59.97
CA VAL A 346 -40.32 144.96 61.10
C VAL A 346 -39.09 145.82 60.77
N THR A 347 -38.55 145.73 59.54
CA THR A 347 -37.45 146.61 59.14
C THR A 347 -37.83 148.09 59.16
N GLN A 348 -39.03 148.45 58.68
CA GLN A 348 -39.52 149.83 58.72
C GLN A 348 -39.73 150.33 60.16
N VAL A 349 -40.28 149.50 61.05
CA VAL A 349 -40.45 149.85 62.47
C VAL A 349 -39.09 150.07 63.13
N ARG A 350 -38.09 149.26 62.80
CA ARG A 350 -36.72 149.39 63.31
C ARG A 350 -36.06 150.69 62.85
N GLU A 351 -36.20 151.08 61.58
CA GLU A 351 -35.71 152.37 61.07
C GLU A 351 -36.35 153.57 61.78
N VAL A 352 -37.67 153.54 62.00
CA VAL A 352 -38.37 154.61 62.73
C VAL A 352 -37.90 154.68 64.19
N ALA A 353 -37.67 153.52 64.83
CA ALA A 353 -37.15 153.45 66.18
C ALA A 353 -35.72 154.03 66.27
N ASP A 354 -34.85 153.72 65.31
CA ASP A 354 -33.50 154.28 65.15
C ASP A 354 -33.51 155.82 65.04
N HIS A 355 -34.40 156.37 64.21
CA HIS A 355 -34.55 157.81 64.09
C HIS A 355 -35.05 158.47 65.39
N LEU A 356 -36.05 157.88 66.06
CA LEU A 356 -36.58 158.39 67.32
C LEU A 356 -35.55 158.33 68.45
N GLN A 357 -34.72 157.27 68.48
CA GLN A 357 -33.65 157.14 69.46
C GLN A 357 -32.55 158.18 69.23
N THR A 358 -32.20 158.43 67.96
CA THR A 358 -31.24 159.49 67.59
C THR A 358 -31.75 160.87 68.02
N LEU A 359 -33.03 161.17 67.75
CA LEU A 359 -33.68 162.41 68.18
C LEU A 359 -33.76 162.53 69.70
N ALA A 360 -33.97 161.42 70.43
CA ALA A 360 -33.98 161.43 71.88
C ALA A 360 -32.59 161.72 72.48
N VAL A 361 -31.51 161.20 71.89
CA VAL A 361 -30.13 161.54 72.30
C VAL A 361 -29.83 163.02 72.00
N GLN A 362 -30.24 163.53 70.84
CA GLN A 362 -30.13 164.96 70.53
C GLN A 362 -30.94 165.81 71.50
N ALA A 363 -32.13 165.34 71.88
CA ALA A 363 -32.97 166.03 72.85
C ALA A 363 -32.33 166.07 74.24
N ASP A 364 -31.65 165.00 74.67
CA ASP A 364 -30.90 164.96 75.92
C ASP A 364 -29.75 165.98 75.95
N VAL A 365 -29.01 166.11 74.84
CA VAL A 365 -27.95 167.12 74.71
C VAL A 365 -28.50 168.54 74.77
N LEU A 366 -29.68 168.79 74.16
CA LEU A 366 -30.32 170.09 74.18
C LEU A 366 -30.95 170.41 75.54
N SER A 367 -31.50 169.41 76.25
CA SER A 367 -32.09 169.59 77.58
C SER A 367 -31.06 170.05 78.62
N LEU A 368 -29.78 169.66 78.49
CA LEU A 368 -28.70 170.15 79.36
C LEU A 368 -28.27 171.60 79.06
N LYS A 369 -28.58 172.13 77.87
CA LYS A 369 -28.18 173.49 77.45
C LYS A 369 -29.20 174.57 77.81
N PHE A 370 -30.45 174.21 78.09
CA PHE A 370 -31.54 175.17 78.28
C PHE A 370 -32.30 174.93 79.59
N GLU A 371 -31.62 175.11 80.72
CA GLU A 371 -32.22 175.18 82.07
C GLU A 371 -32.18 176.61 82.63
N SER A 372 -32.81 177.58 81.94
CA SER A 372 -32.88 178.98 82.40
C SER A 372 -34.29 179.59 82.33
N GLU A 373 -34.61 180.40 83.34
CA GLU A 373 -35.94 180.88 83.78
C GLU A 373 -36.61 181.92 82.86
N SER A 374 -36.78 181.58 81.58
CA SER A 374 -37.59 182.36 80.62
C SER A 374 -38.80 181.56 80.14
N SER A 375 -39.93 182.24 79.89
CA SER A 375 -41.19 181.60 79.44
C SER A 375 -41.03 180.73 78.19
N ARG A 376 -40.11 181.09 77.28
CA ARG A 376 -39.82 180.34 76.04
C ARG A 376 -38.99 179.07 76.28
N GLY A 377 -38.26 178.98 77.40
CA GLY A 377 -37.49 177.79 77.78
C GLY A 377 -38.36 176.64 78.28
N ARG A 378 -39.51 176.94 78.91
CA ARG A 378 -40.44 175.91 79.44
C ARG A 378 -41.11 175.08 78.34
N ASP A 379 -41.52 175.69 77.23
CA ASP A 379 -42.15 174.97 76.12
C ASP A 379 -41.16 174.07 75.38
N LEU A 380 -39.91 174.54 75.23
CA LEU A 380 -38.84 173.73 74.63
C LEU A 380 -38.48 172.53 75.54
N ALA A 381 -38.37 172.75 76.85
CA ALA A 381 -38.14 171.67 77.81
C ALA A 381 -39.29 170.64 77.80
N TRP A 382 -40.54 171.07 77.66
CA TRP A 382 -41.68 170.15 77.52
C TRP A 382 -41.61 169.32 76.24
N PHE A 383 -41.27 169.93 75.10
CA PHE A 383 -41.12 169.22 73.82
C PHE A 383 -39.99 168.19 73.87
N LEU A 384 -38.82 168.56 74.39
CA LEU A 384 -37.67 167.66 74.53
C LEU A 384 -37.98 166.48 75.46
N LYS A 385 -38.72 166.73 76.55
CA LYS A 385 -39.18 165.66 77.47
C LYS A 385 -40.13 164.67 76.76
N LYS A 386 -40.93 165.14 75.81
CA LYS A 386 -41.83 164.30 75.00
C LYS A 386 -41.08 163.49 73.95
N VAL A 387 -40.08 164.08 73.28
CA VAL A 387 -39.18 163.36 72.35
C VAL A 387 -38.39 162.28 73.11
N LYS A 388 -37.89 162.58 74.31
CA LYS A 388 -37.21 161.61 75.17
C LYS A 388 -38.13 160.46 75.60
N ALA A 389 -39.38 160.75 75.97
CA ALA A 389 -40.36 159.73 76.31
C ALA A 389 -40.70 158.83 75.11
N LEU A 390 -40.72 159.38 73.89
CA LEU A 390 -40.92 158.61 72.66
C LEU A 390 -39.70 157.74 72.34
N GLY A 391 -38.47 158.23 72.50
CA GLY A 391 -37.26 157.42 72.34
C GLY A 391 -37.20 156.24 73.31
N ILE A 392 -37.54 156.44 74.59
CA ILE A 392 -37.60 155.34 75.59
C ILE A 392 -38.63 154.29 75.18
N LYS A 393 -39.78 154.70 74.63
CA LYS A 393 -40.80 153.77 74.11
C LYS A 393 -40.38 153.05 72.83
N ALA A 394 -39.53 153.66 72.00
CA ALA A 394 -39.03 153.08 70.76
C ALA A 394 -37.91 152.07 70.98
N LYS A 395 -37.19 152.14 72.11
CA LYS A 395 -36.04 151.28 72.43
C LYS A 395 -36.26 149.74 72.34
N PRO A 396 -37.44 149.18 72.67
CA PRO A 396 -37.70 147.73 72.49
C PRO A 396 -37.86 147.29 71.03
N TYR A 397 -37.93 148.24 70.09
CA TYR A 397 -38.18 148.00 68.67
C TYR A 397 -36.93 148.20 67.79
N MET A 398 -35.76 148.45 68.42
CA MET A 398 -34.43 148.26 67.83
C MET A 398 -34.05 146.78 67.91
#